data_AF-A0A3D2AY26-F1
#
_entry.id   AF-A0A3D2AY26-F1
#
_cell.length_a   1.000
_cell.length_b   1.000
_cell.length_c   1.000
_cell.angle_alpha   90.00
_cell.angle_beta   90.00
_cell.angle_gamma   90.00
#
_symmetry.space_group_name_H-M   'P 1'
#
loop_
_entity.id
_entity.type
_entity.pdbx_description
1 polymer ?
#
loop_
_entity_poly.entity_id
_entity_poly.type
_entity_poly.pdbx_seq_one_letter_code
_entity_poly.pdbx_strand_id
1 'polypeptide(L)'
;MEIPYTVETRADTGVNNVKLGIWLFLASEVMLFGGLFSSYVLLRVGADAGTWPLGAEILSIPLATFNTVVLITSSVTMVMAWASLKLQDLGKYRLYMGATVGLALLFLVVKMFEYSDKFSHHLYPSESTFLGIYFLITGLHGLHIVGGIIVNSYFLVPGIKMW
;
A
#
# COMPACT_ATOMS: atom_id res chain seq x y z
N MET A 1 -19.17 10.11 26.68
CA MET A 1 -19.78 8.78 26.72
C MET A 1 -18.65 7.79 26.45
N GLU A 2 -18.09 7.18 27.49
CA GLU A 2 -17.04 6.18 27.31
C GLU A 2 -17.70 4.87 26.89
N ILE A 3 -17.40 4.43 25.67
CA ILE A 3 -17.88 3.14 25.18
C ILE A 3 -16.94 2.07 25.78
N PRO A 4 -17.46 1.06 26.50
CA PRO A 4 -16.63 0.01 27.06
C PRO A 4 -15.76 -0.66 25.98
N TYR A 5 -14.52 -0.99 26.32
CA TYR A 5 -13.56 -1.74 25.48
C TYR A 5 -13.05 -1.05 24.20
N THR A 6 -13.37 0.23 23.97
CA THR A 6 -12.65 1.04 22.96
C THR A 6 -11.37 1.64 23.54
N VAL A 7 -11.40 2.01 24.82
CA VAL A 7 -10.26 2.59 25.55
C VAL A 7 -9.56 1.52 26.40
N GLU A 8 -10.32 0.73 27.14
CA GLU A 8 -9.79 -0.34 27.99
C GLU A 8 -9.53 -1.64 27.22
N THR A 9 -8.48 -2.36 27.63
CA THR A 9 -8.17 -3.69 27.10
C THR A 9 -9.09 -4.74 27.68
N ARG A 10 -9.52 -5.71 26.87
CA ARG A 10 -10.29 -6.83 27.39
C ARG A 10 -9.38 -7.76 28.21
N ALA A 11 -9.91 -8.32 29.30
CA ALA A 11 -9.16 -9.23 30.18
C ALA A 11 -8.82 -10.58 29.52
N ASP A 12 -9.59 -11.00 28.51
CA ASP A 12 -9.42 -12.26 27.78
C ASP A 12 -8.28 -12.21 26.75
N THR A 13 -8.15 -11.09 26.03
CA THR A 13 -7.28 -10.94 24.85
C THR A 13 -6.14 -9.94 25.07
N GLY A 14 -6.21 -9.09 26.10
CA GLY A 14 -5.22 -8.04 26.36
C GLY A 14 -5.19 -6.92 25.32
N VAL A 15 -6.17 -6.87 24.41
CA VAL A 15 -6.26 -5.91 23.30
C VAL A 15 -7.61 -5.20 23.37
N ASN A 16 -7.67 -3.93 22.93
CA ASN A 16 -8.93 -3.21 22.81
C ASN A 16 -9.66 -3.53 21.50
N ASN A 17 -10.97 -3.28 21.43
CA ASN A 17 -11.77 -3.60 20.25
C ASN A 17 -11.29 -2.88 18.98
N VAL A 18 -10.73 -1.66 19.12
CA VAL A 18 -10.21 -0.88 17.99
C VAL A 18 -9.00 -1.57 17.35
N LYS A 19 -8.00 -1.97 18.15
CA LYS A 19 -6.83 -2.69 17.62
C LYS A 19 -7.22 -4.05 17.06
N LEU A 20 -8.13 -4.77 17.72
CA LEU A 20 -8.62 -6.05 17.22
C LEU A 20 -9.31 -5.89 15.86
N GLY A 21 -10.14 -4.87 15.69
CA GLY A 21 -10.79 -4.54 14.42
C GLY A 21 -9.79 -4.27 13.30
N ILE A 22 -8.72 -3.51 13.58
CA ILE A 22 -7.63 -3.27 12.61
C ILE A 22 -6.91 -4.58 12.25
N TRP A 23 -6.63 -5.46 13.21
CA TRP A 23 -6.02 -6.76 12.92
C TRP A 23 -6.89 -7.65 12.03
N LEU A 24 -8.20 -7.70 12.29
CA LEU A 24 -9.14 -8.46 11.48
C LEU A 24 -9.25 -7.88 10.06
N PHE A 25 -9.30 -6.54 9.94
CA PHE A 25 -9.27 -5.86 8.64
C PHE A 25 -7.98 -6.16 7.86
N LEU A 26 -6.81 -6.11 8.51
CA LEU A 26 -5.55 -6.46 7.87
C LEU A 26 -5.52 -7.94 7.44
N ALA A 27 -6.09 -8.85 8.25
CA ALA A 27 -6.20 -10.25 7.88
C ALA A 27 -7.09 -10.48 6.64
N SER A 28 -8.21 -9.76 6.52
CA SER A 28 -9.04 -9.83 5.31
C SER A 28 -8.33 -9.31 4.07
N GLU A 29 -7.55 -8.23 4.19
CA GLU A 29 -6.75 -7.70 3.08
C GLU A 29 -5.65 -8.68 2.63
N VAL A 30 -4.98 -9.34 3.58
CA VAL A 30 -4.01 -10.40 3.28
C VAL A 30 -4.66 -11.54 2.52
N MET A 31 -5.87 -11.95 2.88
CA MET A 31 -6.61 -12.98 2.15
C MET A 31 -7.00 -12.52 0.73
N LEU A 32 -7.44 -11.27 0.58
CA LEU A 32 -7.82 -10.70 -0.71
C LEU A 32 -6.64 -10.67 -1.68
N PHE A 33 -5.48 -10.15 -1.25
CA PHE A 33 -4.26 -10.20 -2.07
C PHE A 33 -3.74 -11.64 -2.24
N GLY A 34 -3.87 -12.49 -1.22
CA GLY A 34 -3.52 -13.91 -1.30
C GLY A 34 -4.28 -14.65 -2.39
N GLY A 35 -5.58 -14.37 -2.56
CA GLY A 35 -6.39 -14.88 -3.66
C GLY A 35 -5.87 -14.42 -5.02
N LEU A 36 -5.60 -13.12 -5.18
CA LEU A 36 -5.09 -12.56 -6.44
C LEU A 36 -3.71 -13.10 -6.82
N PHE A 37 -2.79 -13.24 -5.86
CA PHE A 37 -1.48 -13.86 -6.09
C PHE A 37 -1.62 -15.33 -6.45
N SER A 38 -2.54 -16.06 -5.80
CA SER A 38 -2.82 -17.45 -6.15
C SER A 38 -3.35 -17.58 -7.58
N SER A 39 -4.26 -16.69 -8.00
CA SER A 39 -4.73 -16.61 -9.39
C SER A 39 -3.57 -16.35 -10.36
N TYR A 40 -2.67 -15.41 -10.07
CA TYR A 40 -1.47 -15.17 -10.88
C TYR A 40 -0.61 -16.43 -11.06
N VAL A 41 -0.35 -17.17 -9.96
CA VAL A 41 0.44 -18.40 -10.00
C VAL A 41 -0.25 -19.47 -10.86
N LEU A 42 -1.54 -19.68 -10.67
CA LEU A 42 -2.31 -20.68 -11.44
C LEU A 42 -2.35 -20.32 -12.93
N LEU A 43 -2.56 -19.05 -13.27
CA LEU A 43 -2.55 -18.58 -14.65
C LEU A 43 -1.18 -18.76 -15.31
N ARG A 44 -0.09 -18.53 -14.56
CA ARG A 44 1.28 -18.71 -15.06
C ARG A 44 1.63 -20.18 -15.28
N VAL A 45 1.25 -21.06 -14.35
CA VAL A 45 1.57 -22.50 -14.43
C VAL A 45 0.68 -23.21 -15.45
N GLY A 46 -0.56 -22.76 -15.62
CA GLY A 46 -1.51 -23.32 -16.58
C GLY A 46 -1.37 -22.80 -18.01
N ALA A 47 -0.47 -21.84 -18.27
CA ALA A 47 -0.23 -21.31 -19.62
C ALA A 47 0.60 -22.30 -20.46
N ASP A 48 0.29 -22.38 -21.75
CA ASP A 48 1.05 -23.21 -22.70
C ASP A 48 2.52 -22.79 -22.75
N ALA A 49 3.42 -23.77 -22.91
CA ALA A 49 4.86 -23.52 -22.91
C ALA A 49 5.26 -22.46 -23.94
N GLY A 50 5.88 -21.37 -23.46
CA GLY A 50 6.32 -20.25 -24.29
C GLY A 50 5.28 -19.14 -24.54
N THR A 51 4.04 -19.29 -24.07
CA THR A 51 3.00 -18.26 -24.23
C THR A 51 3.00 -17.21 -23.11
N TRP A 52 3.53 -17.55 -21.93
CA TRP A 52 3.65 -16.60 -20.82
C TRP A 52 4.85 -15.69 -21.03
N PRO A 53 4.67 -14.35 -21.05
CA PRO A 53 5.77 -13.45 -21.36
C PRO A 53 6.84 -13.44 -20.27
N LEU A 54 8.09 -13.19 -20.70
CA LEU A 54 9.17 -12.86 -19.79
C LEU A 54 8.90 -11.48 -19.19
N GLY A 55 8.53 -11.44 -17.90
CA GLY A 55 8.17 -10.19 -17.22
C GLY A 55 9.24 -9.11 -17.31
N ALA A 56 10.52 -9.49 -17.42
CA ALA A 56 11.65 -8.56 -17.59
C ALA A 56 11.66 -7.81 -18.94
N GLU A 57 10.99 -8.34 -19.96
CA GLU A 57 10.87 -7.70 -21.29
C GLU A 57 9.75 -6.66 -21.33
N ILE A 58 8.74 -6.81 -20.45
CA ILE A 58 7.56 -5.95 -20.39
C ILE A 58 7.64 -4.93 -19.23
N LEU A 59 8.48 -5.20 -18.23
CA LEU A 59 8.57 -4.41 -16.99
C LEU A 59 9.97 -3.82 -16.82
N SER A 60 10.01 -2.53 -16.52
CA SER A 60 11.24 -1.80 -16.25
C SER A 60 11.73 -2.09 -14.83
N ILE A 61 12.72 -2.99 -14.71
CA ILE A 61 13.35 -3.34 -13.43
C ILE A 61 13.86 -2.10 -12.68
N PRO A 62 14.57 -1.13 -13.31
CA PRO A 62 15.12 0.02 -12.59
C PRO A 62 14.03 0.92 -11.97
N LEU A 63 12.94 1.17 -12.69
CA LEU A 63 11.82 1.97 -12.18
C LEU A 63 11.07 1.24 -11.07
N ALA A 64 10.89 -0.08 -11.20
CA ALA A 64 10.31 -0.90 -10.15
C ALA A 64 11.18 -0.87 -8.87
N THR A 65 12.49 -1.05 -9.00
CA THR A 65 13.42 -1.00 -7.86
C THR A 65 13.41 0.38 -7.19
N PHE A 66 13.43 1.46 -7.98
CA PHE A 66 13.35 2.82 -7.45
C PHE A 66 12.07 3.02 -6.62
N ASN A 67 10.92 2.62 -7.17
CA ASN A 67 9.64 2.68 -6.47
C ASN A 67 9.61 1.87 -5.17
N THR A 68 10.23 0.69 -5.17
CA THR A 68 10.35 -0.12 -3.96
C THR A 68 11.18 0.57 -2.88
N VAL A 69 12.31 1.18 -3.26
CA VAL A 69 13.14 1.95 -2.32
C VAL A 69 12.33 3.11 -1.73
N VAL A 70 11.60 3.86 -2.56
CA VAL A 70 10.73 4.97 -2.12
C VAL A 70 9.70 4.50 -1.08
N LEU A 71 9.01 3.37 -1.31
CA LEU A 71 8.04 2.84 -0.35
C LEU A 71 8.68 2.33 0.95
N ILE A 72 9.84 1.69 0.87
CA ILE A 72 10.57 1.25 2.06
C ILE A 72 10.98 2.47 2.89
N THR A 73 11.54 3.51 2.25
CA THR A 73 11.86 4.76 2.93
C THR A 73 10.62 5.40 3.56
N SER A 74 9.50 5.42 2.84
CA SER A 74 8.22 5.91 3.37
C SER A 74 7.74 5.12 4.60
N SER A 75 8.04 3.83 4.67
CA SER A 75 7.67 3.00 5.81
C SER A 75 8.51 3.36 7.04
N VAL A 76 9.80 3.64 6.84
CA VAL A 76 10.69 4.12 7.91
C VAL A 76 10.24 5.48 8.43
N THR A 77 9.87 6.42 7.54
CA THR A 77 9.36 7.74 7.97
C THR A 77 8.07 7.63 8.76
N MET A 78 7.17 6.70 8.43
CA MET A 78 5.94 6.48 9.20
C MET A 78 6.23 6.01 10.64
N VAL A 79 7.17 5.09 10.81
CA VAL A 79 7.58 4.62 12.15
C VAL A 79 8.24 5.75 12.95
N MET A 80 9.08 6.57 12.32
CA MET A 80 9.68 7.74 12.95
C MET A 80 8.64 8.80 13.36
N ALA A 81 7.58 8.98 12.56
CA ALA A 81 6.47 9.85 12.91
C ALA A 81 5.75 9.35 14.17
N TRP A 82 5.44 8.05 14.24
CA TRP A 82 4.84 7.43 15.42
C TRP A 82 5.73 7.56 16.68
N ALA A 83 7.03 7.30 16.54
CA ALA A 83 7.99 7.43 17.64
C ALA A 83 8.10 8.88 18.13
N SER A 84 8.08 9.87 17.23
CA SER A 84 8.09 11.29 17.58
C SER A 84 6.82 11.69 18.35
N LEU A 85 5.66 11.15 17.96
CA LEU A 85 4.41 11.37 18.68
C LEU A 85 4.45 10.77 20.11
N LYS A 86 5.05 9.58 20.27
CA LYS A 86 5.30 8.97 21.58
C LYS A 86 6.21 9.82 22.48
N LEU A 87 7.15 10.56 21.90
CA LEU A 87 8.04 11.50 22.59
C LEU A 87 7.44 12.91 22.75
N GLN A 88 6.17 13.11 22.36
CA GLN A 88 5.46 14.40 22.38
C GLN A 88 6.15 15.50 21.53
N ASP A 89 6.98 15.12 20.55
CA ASP A 89 7.64 16.05 19.62
C ASP A 89 6.77 16.22 18.36
N LEU A 90 5.83 17.18 18.43
CA LEU A 90 4.92 17.47 17.33
C LEU A 90 5.62 18.06 16.10
N GLY A 91 6.77 18.71 16.28
CA GLY A 91 7.56 19.25 15.18
C GLY A 91 8.12 18.14 14.29
N LYS A 92 8.78 17.15 14.91
CA LYS A 92 9.29 15.97 14.19
C LYS A 92 8.17 15.10 13.65
N TYR A 93 7.05 14.95 14.37
CA TYR A 93 5.87 14.26 13.85
C TYR A 93 5.40 14.85 12.51
N ARG A 94 5.24 16.18 12.42
CA ARG A 94 4.82 16.87 11.19
C ARG A 94 5.79 16.64 10.04
N LEU A 95 7.10 16.71 10.32
CA LEU A 95 8.14 16.48 9.32
C LEU A 95 8.07 15.05 8.76
N TYR A 96 8.06 14.04 9.63
CA TYR A 96 8.10 12.64 9.21
C TYR A 96 6.77 12.17 8.60
N MET A 97 5.63 12.65 9.11
CA MET A 97 4.32 12.35 8.53
C MET A 97 4.16 13.02 7.17
N GLY A 98 4.60 14.28 7.03
CA GLY A 98 4.65 14.98 5.75
C GLY A 98 5.56 14.28 4.74
N ALA A 99 6.73 13.81 5.16
CA ALA A 99 7.64 13.02 4.32
C ALA A 99 6.99 11.70 3.86
N THR A 100 6.30 10.99 4.74
CA THR A 100 5.55 9.76 4.40
C THR A 100 4.51 10.03 3.30
N VAL A 101 3.71 11.08 3.43
CA VAL A 101 2.71 11.45 2.42
C VAL A 101 3.37 11.85 1.11
N GLY A 102 4.45 12.64 1.16
CA GLY A 102 5.21 13.06 -0.03
C GLY A 102 5.83 11.88 -0.79
N LEU A 103 6.43 10.92 -0.09
CA LEU A 103 7.01 9.72 -0.68
C LEU A 103 5.93 8.80 -1.29
N ALA A 104 4.77 8.69 -0.65
CA ALA A 104 3.64 7.94 -1.20
C ALA A 104 3.08 8.60 -2.49
N LEU A 105 3.00 9.92 -2.54
CA LEU A 105 2.64 10.65 -3.76
C LEU A 105 3.69 10.47 -4.87
N LEU A 106 4.98 10.52 -4.52
CA LEU A 106 6.07 10.25 -5.47
C LEU A 106 5.92 8.85 -6.08
N PHE A 107 5.64 7.83 -5.28
CA PHE A 107 5.40 6.48 -5.76
C PHE A 107 4.24 6.44 -6.77
N LEU A 108 3.11 7.10 -6.48
CA LEU A 108 1.97 7.15 -7.40
C LEU A 108 2.32 7.85 -8.71
N VAL A 109 3.08 8.94 -8.67
CA VAL A 109 3.53 9.66 -9.86
C VAL A 109 4.40 8.78 -10.74
N VAL A 110 5.41 8.12 -10.18
CA VAL A 110 6.27 7.21 -10.95
C VAL A 110 5.46 6.04 -11.51
N LYS A 111 4.50 5.51 -10.76
CA LYS A 111 3.61 4.46 -11.27
C LYS A 111 2.70 4.92 -12.40
N MET A 112 2.18 6.14 -12.34
CA MET A 112 1.41 6.72 -13.45
C MET A 112 2.27 6.89 -14.71
N PHE A 113 3.55 7.26 -14.58
CA PHE A 113 4.46 7.31 -15.72
C PHE A 113 4.68 5.91 -16.32
N GLU A 114 4.92 4.89 -15.50
CA GLU A 114 5.07 3.50 -15.96
C GLU A 114 3.80 2.98 -16.67
N TYR A 115 2.61 3.34 -16.18
CA TYR A 115 1.34 2.98 -16.83
C TYR A 115 1.14 3.72 -18.15
N SER A 116 1.44 5.01 -18.18
CA SER A 116 1.30 5.83 -19.38
C SER A 116 2.21 5.32 -20.50
N ASP A 117 3.45 4.97 -20.17
CA ASP A 117 4.39 4.36 -21.11
C ASP A 117 3.87 3.01 -21.65
N LYS A 118 3.31 2.16 -20.79
CA LYS A 118 2.68 0.88 -21.21
C LYS A 118 1.49 1.11 -22.14
N PHE A 119 0.64 2.09 -21.85
CA PHE A 119 -0.50 2.42 -22.70
C PHE A 119 -0.07 3.01 -24.05
N SER A 120 1.03 3.77 -24.11
CA SER A 120 1.57 4.24 -25.40
C SER A 120 2.15 3.11 -26.26
N HIS A 121 2.59 2.00 -25.64
CA HIS A 121 3.01 0.80 -26.35
C HIS A 121 1.84 -0.17 -26.65
N HIS A 122 0.58 0.29 -26.53
CA HIS A 122 -0.62 -0.50 -26.75
C HIS A 122 -0.75 -1.74 -25.84
N LEU A 123 -0.10 -1.74 -24.68
CA LEU A 123 -0.19 -2.83 -23.71
C LEU A 123 -1.39 -2.61 -22.77
N TYR A 124 -2.58 -2.97 -23.22
CA TYR A 124 -3.81 -2.86 -22.43
C TYR A 124 -4.11 -4.13 -21.61
N PRO A 125 -4.90 -4.02 -20.52
CA PRO A 125 -5.36 -5.18 -19.76
C PRO A 125 -6.10 -6.23 -20.60
N SER A 126 -6.71 -5.82 -21.72
CA SER A 126 -7.44 -6.69 -22.66
C SER A 126 -6.54 -7.54 -23.55
N GLU A 127 -5.27 -7.16 -23.73
CA GLU A 127 -4.39 -7.78 -24.73
C GLU A 127 -3.86 -9.14 -24.28
N SER A 128 -3.72 -9.37 -22.99
CA SER A 128 -3.28 -10.66 -22.47
C SER A 128 -3.71 -10.90 -21.03
N THR A 129 -3.87 -12.17 -20.69
CA THR A 129 -4.15 -12.61 -19.32
C THR A 129 -3.07 -12.14 -18.33
N PHE A 130 -1.81 -12.06 -18.77
CA PHE A 130 -0.70 -11.52 -17.98
C PHE A 130 -0.90 -10.03 -17.66
N LEU A 131 -1.21 -9.20 -18.66
CA LEU A 131 -1.45 -7.78 -18.46
C LEU A 131 -2.70 -7.55 -17.60
N GLY A 132 -3.77 -8.31 -17.84
CA GLY A 132 -5.00 -8.25 -17.05
C GLY A 132 -4.75 -8.47 -15.55
N ILE A 133 -4.07 -9.57 -15.18
CA ILE A 133 -3.79 -9.86 -13.77
C ILE A 133 -2.75 -8.90 -13.17
N TYR A 134 -1.76 -8.46 -13.97
CA TYR A 134 -0.77 -7.45 -13.56
C TYR A 134 -1.46 -6.13 -13.18
N PHE A 135 -2.28 -5.56 -14.06
CA PHE A 135 -2.98 -4.30 -13.83
C PHE A 135 -4.01 -4.42 -12.70
N LEU A 136 -4.64 -5.58 -12.53
CA LEU A 136 -5.57 -5.82 -11.41
C LEU A 136 -4.86 -5.77 -10.06
N ILE A 137 -3.78 -6.54 -9.88
CA ILE A 137 -3.04 -6.59 -8.60
C ILE A 137 -2.41 -5.23 -8.28
N THR A 138 -1.73 -4.64 -9.26
CA THR A 138 -1.00 -3.38 -9.07
C THR A 138 -1.94 -2.18 -8.96
N GLY A 139 -3.05 -2.18 -9.70
CA GLY A 139 -4.09 -1.16 -9.61
C GLY A 139 -4.80 -1.19 -8.26
N LEU A 140 -5.19 -2.38 -7.78
CA LEU A 140 -5.79 -2.52 -6.45
C LEU A 140 -4.81 -2.09 -5.34
N HIS A 141 -3.53 -2.45 -5.46
CA HIS A 141 -2.50 -1.97 -4.53
C HIS A 141 -2.36 -0.44 -4.58
N GLY A 142 -2.41 0.17 -5.76
CA GLY A 142 -2.43 1.63 -5.93
C GLY A 142 -3.61 2.29 -5.21
N LEU A 143 -4.82 1.72 -5.31
CA LEU A 143 -6.00 2.20 -4.59
C LEU A 143 -5.81 2.15 -3.06
N HIS A 144 -5.17 1.10 -2.54
CA HIS A 144 -4.84 1.01 -1.11
C HIS A 144 -3.90 2.13 -0.67
N ILE A 145 -2.89 2.45 -1.49
CA ILE A 145 -1.96 3.55 -1.21
C ILE A 145 -2.71 4.89 -1.20
N VAL A 146 -3.62 5.12 -2.15
CA VAL A 146 -4.48 6.32 -2.16
C VAL A 146 -5.31 6.41 -0.87
N GLY A 147 -5.94 5.32 -0.45
CA GLY A 147 -6.65 5.25 0.84
C GLY A 147 -5.76 5.59 2.03
N GLY A 148 -4.54 5.03 2.06
CA GLY A 148 -3.54 5.33 3.08
C GLY A 148 -3.11 6.81 3.10
N ILE A 149 -2.92 7.42 1.92
CA ILE A 149 -2.61 8.86 1.80
C ILE A 149 -3.73 9.71 2.37
N ILE A 150 -4.98 9.39 2.08
CA ILE A 150 -6.15 10.13 2.59
C ILE A 150 -6.17 10.09 4.12
N VAL A 151 -6.01 8.90 4.70
CA VAL A 151 -6.00 8.71 6.16
C VAL A 151 -4.81 9.42 6.82
N ASN A 152 -3.61 9.29 6.27
CA ASN A 152 -2.41 9.95 6.81
C ASN A 152 -2.48 11.47 6.69
N SER A 153 -3.04 11.98 5.58
CA SER A 153 -3.26 13.42 5.41
C SER A 153 -4.30 13.95 6.40
N TYR A 154 -5.34 13.17 6.71
CA TYR A 154 -6.29 13.48 7.76
C TYR A 154 -5.61 13.57 9.14
N PHE A 155 -4.70 12.64 9.46
CA PHE A 155 -3.95 12.72 10.72
C PHE A 155 -2.96 13.89 10.76
N LEU A 156 -2.35 14.22 9.62
CA LEU A 156 -1.41 15.34 9.50
C LEU A 156 -2.09 16.71 9.63
N VAL A 157 -3.32 16.89 9.15
CA VAL A 157 -3.98 18.21 9.10
C VAL A 157 -5.02 18.36 10.23
N PRO A 158 -6.22 17.75 10.16
CA PRO A 158 -7.16 17.73 11.30
C PRO A 158 -6.59 17.09 12.57
N GLY A 159 -5.88 15.96 12.44
CA GLY A 159 -5.51 15.13 13.58
C GLY A 159 -4.57 15.79 14.58
N ILE A 160 -3.78 16.76 14.11
CA ILE A 160 -2.90 17.53 14.99
C ILE A 160 -3.68 18.42 15.96
N LYS A 161 -4.91 18.82 15.64
CA LYS A 161 -5.74 19.63 16.56
C LYS A 161 -6.27 18.83 17.75
N MET A 162 -6.14 17.50 17.72
CA MET A 162 -6.59 16.61 18.80
C MET A 162 -5.50 16.35 19.86
N TRP A 163 -4.29 16.92 19.66
CA TRP A 163 -3.14 16.86 20.57
C TRP A 163 -2.76 18.27 21.01
#